data_AF-A0A392Q6B9-F1
#
_entry.id   AF-A0A392Q6B9-F1
#
_cell.length_a   1.000
_cell.length_b   1.000
_cell.length_c   1.000
_cell.angle_alpha   90.00
_cell.angle_beta   90.00
_cell.angle_gamma   90.00
#
_symmetry.space_group_name_H-M   'P 1'
#
loop_
_entity.id
_entity.type
_entity.pdbx_description
1 polymer ?
#
loop_
_entity_poly.entity_id
_entity_poly.type
_entity_poly.pdbx_seq_one_letter_code
_entity_poly.pdbx_strand_id
1 'polypeptide(L)'
;MTPVYNYLAYGTLPSDQKEAAVTRRRACAYVILDGSLYRRGFSIPLLKCVEEERVDYILREIHEGINDQHLGGRSLARKALRAGYYWPAM
;
A
#
# COMPACT_ATOMS: atom_id res chain seq x y z
N MET A 1 10.24 4.25 -5.09
CA MET A 1 10.12 2.77 -5.19
C MET A 1 10.45 2.13 -3.85
N THR A 2 9.65 1.17 -3.37
CA THR A 2 9.89 0.53 -2.06
C THR A 2 10.92 -0.60 -2.15
N PRO A 3 11.67 -0.92 -1.08
CA PRO A 3 12.60 -2.06 -1.05
C PRO A 3 11.94 -3.40 -1.42
N VAL A 4 10.68 -3.59 -1.05
CA VAL A 4 9.89 -4.78 -1.39
C VAL A 4 9.63 -4.87 -2.90
N TYR A 5 9.32 -3.76 -3.55
CA TYR A 5 9.15 -3.73 -5.01
C TYR A 5 10.44 -4.16 -5.71
N ASN A 6 11.57 -3.57 -5.33
CA ASN A 6 12.87 -3.86 -5.95
C ASN A 6 13.26 -5.32 -5.79
N TYR A 7 13.01 -5.89 -4.60
CA TYR A 7 13.25 -7.30 -4.35
C TYR A 7 12.37 -8.22 -5.20
N LEU A 8 11.07 -7.93 -5.32
CA LEU A 8 10.16 -8.75 -6.11
C LEU A 8 10.36 -8.60 -7.63
N ALA A 9 10.69 -7.40 -8.11
CA ALA A 9 10.85 -7.10 -9.53
C ALA A 9 12.24 -7.50 -10.07
N TYR A 10 13.29 -7.26 -9.28
CA TYR A 10 14.68 -7.34 -9.73
C TYR A 10 15.57 -8.25 -8.88
N GLY A 11 15.04 -8.84 -7.79
CA GLY A 11 15.82 -9.65 -6.86
C GLY A 11 16.81 -8.84 -6.00
N THR A 12 16.74 -7.51 -6.02
CA THR A 12 17.68 -6.63 -5.33
C THR A 12 17.27 -6.38 -3.89
N LEU A 13 18.23 -6.40 -2.97
CA LEU A 13 18.03 -6.16 -1.54
C LEU A 13 18.85 -4.95 -1.08
N PRO A 14 18.43 -4.28 0.01
CA PRO A 14 19.26 -3.29 0.69
C PRO A 14 20.60 -3.90 1.14
N SER A 15 21.66 -3.08 1.17
CA SER A 15 22.97 -3.51 1.70
C SER A 15 22.95 -3.72 3.21
N ASP A 16 22.09 -3.00 3.94
CA ASP A 16 21.90 -3.25 5.36
C ASP A 16 21.23 -4.61 5.59
N GLN A 17 21.88 -5.45 6.38
CA GLN A 17 21.45 -6.83 6.60
C GLN A 17 20.11 -6.92 7.34
N LYS A 18 19.81 -5.96 8.24
CA LYS A 18 18.54 -5.92 8.97
C LYS A 18 17.42 -5.54 8.02
N GLU A 19 17.61 -4.52 7.20
CA GLU A 19 16.64 -4.11 6.18
C GLU A 19 16.41 -5.20 5.13
N ALA A 20 17.47 -5.90 4.69
CA ALA A 20 17.34 -7.04 3.78
C ALA A 20 16.49 -8.16 4.39
N ALA A 21 16.71 -8.50 5.66
CA ALA A 21 15.90 -9.49 6.38
C ALA A 21 14.43 -9.07 6.51
N VAL A 22 14.19 -7.80 6.85
CA VAL A 22 12.83 -7.22 6.91
C VAL A 22 12.15 -7.26 5.54
N THR A 23 12.87 -6.90 4.48
CA THR A 23 12.37 -6.90 3.10
C THR A 23 11.93 -8.29 2.67
N ARG A 24 12.78 -9.31 2.89
CA ARG A 24 12.44 -10.71 2.61
C ARG A 24 11.21 -11.18 3.39
N ARG A 25 11.14 -10.87 4.68
CA ARG A 25 9.99 -11.23 5.53
C ARG A 25 8.71 -10.56 5.04
N ARG A 26 8.77 -9.30 4.62
CA ARG A 26 7.60 -8.54 4.15
C ARG A 26 7.15 -8.98 2.76
N ALA A 27 8.06 -9.41 1.89
CA ALA A 27 7.77 -9.73 0.50
C ALA A 27 6.67 -10.77 0.29
N CYS A 28 6.51 -11.74 1.19
CA CYS A 28 5.46 -12.76 1.10
C CYS A 28 4.03 -12.18 1.15
N ALA A 29 3.86 -10.98 1.72
CA ALA A 29 2.59 -10.29 1.80
C ALA A 29 2.25 -9.48 0.54
N TYR A 30 3.10 -9.49 -0.50
CA TYR A 30 2.94 -8.67 -1.69
C TYR A 30 3.00 -9.49 -2.98
N VAL A 31 2.57 -8.87 -4.09
CA VAL A 31 2.70 -9.35 -5.46
C VAL A 31 2.80 -8.14 -6.40
N ILE A 32 3.48 -8.30 -7.53
CA ILE A 32 3.49 -7.30 -8.60
C ILE A 32 2.54 -7.77 -9.68
N LEU A 33 1.61 -6.90 -10.08
CA LEU A 33 0.72 -7.10 -11.24
C LEU A 33 0.79 -5.84 -12.10
N ASP A 34 1.04 -6.01 -13.40
CA ASP A 34 1.14 -4.92 -14.37
C ASP A 34 2.05 -3.76 -13.90
N GLY A 35 3.21 -4.10 -13.33
CA GLY A 35 4.19 -3.13 -12.81
C GLY A 35 3.76 -2.40 -11.53
N SER A 36 2.59 -2.70 -10.98
CA SER A 36 2.09 -2.12 -9.72
C SER A 36 2.24 -3.10 -8.56
N LEU A 37 2.62 -2.59 -7.38
CA LEU A 37 2.70 -3.39 -6.17
C LEU A 37 1.31 -3.54 -5.54
N TYR A 38 0.97 -4.76 -5.15
CA TYR A 38 -0.26 -5.07 -4.43
C TYR A 38 0.03 -5.81 -3.15
N ARG A 39 -0.69 -5.47 -2.07
CA ARG A 39 -0.70 -6.22 -0.82
C ARG A 39 -1.76 -7.30 -0.85
N ARG A 40 -1.39 -8.52 -0.47
CA ARG A 40 -2.31 -9.64 -0.26
C ARG A 40 -3.20 -9.34 0.94
N GLY A 41 -4.50 -9.18 0.71
CA GLY A 41 -5.51 -9.05 1.76
C GLY A 41 -5.83 -10.39 2.43
N PHE A 42 -6.35 -10.35 3.66
CA PHE A 42 -6.74 -11.55 4.41
C PHE A 42 -7.98 -12.25 3.81
N SER A 43 -8.91 -11.49 3.22
CA SER A 43 -10.21 -11.98 2.73
C SER A 43 -10.50 -11.69 1.25
N ILE A 44 -9.44 -11.54 0.42
CA ILE A 44 -9.50 -11.62 -1.06
C ILE A 44 -10.19 -10.42 -1.76
N PRO A 45 -9.66 -9.19 -1.61
CA PRO A 45 -9.06 -8.53 -2.78
C PRO A 45 -7.59 -8.15 -2.58
N LEU A 46 -6.84 -8.05 -3.67
CA LEU A 46 -5.52 -7.42 -3.68
C LEU A 46 -5.67 -5.92 -3.47
N LEU A 47 -4.93 -5.36 -2.51
CA LEU A 47 -4.95 -3.93 -2.23
C LEU A 47 -3.82 -3.25 -3.01
N LYS A 48 -4.16 -2.31 -3.90
CA LYS A 48 -3.17 -1.55 -4.66
C LYS A 48 -2.36 -0.69 -3.71
N CYS A 49 -1.04 -0.86 -3.75
CA CYS A 49 -0.14 0.03 -3.02
C CYS A 49 -0.13 1.40 -3.69
N VAL A 50 -0.36 2.43 -2.89
CA VAL A 50 -0.36 3.82 -3.32
C VAL A 50 0.97 4.46 -2.91
N GLU A 51 1.54 5.24 -3.81
CA GLU A 51 2.71 6.09 -3.57
C GLU A 51 2.34 7.21 -2.61
N GLU A 52 3.27 7.61 -1.74
CA GLU A 52 3.02 8.59 -0.68
C GLU A 52 2.48 9.92 -1.22
N GLU A 53 2.98 10.34 -2.39
CA GLU A 53 2.58 11.56 -3.09
C GLU A 53 1.12 11.53 -3.57
N ARG A 54 0.53 10.34 -3.74
CA ARG A 54 -0.86 10.16 -4.16
C ARG A 54 -1.82 9.90 -3.00
N VAL A 55 -1.30 9.63 -1.80
CA VAL A 55 -2.13 9.31 -0.63
C VAL A 55 -3.04 10.47 -0.28
N ASP A 56 -2.52 11.69 -0.21
CA ASP A 56 -3.30 12.89 0.14
C ASP A 56 -4.46 13.11 -0.85
N TYR A 57 -4.16 13.02 -2.15
CA TYR A 57 -5.17 13.14 -3.20
C TYR A 57 -6.28 12.09 -3.05
N ILE A 58 -5.93 10.80 -2.88
CA ILE A 58 -6.92 9.73 -2.72
C ILE A 58 -7.75 9.95 -1.45
N LEU A 59 -7.13 10.36 -0.34
CA LEU A 59 -7.83 10.63 0.91
C LEU A 59 -8.81 11.79 0.75
N ARG A 60 -8.41 12.86 0.07
CA ARG A 60 -9.27 14.01 -0.22
C ARG A 60 -10.47 13.62 -1.08
N GLU A 61 -10.26 12.86 -2.16
CA GLU A 61 -11.36 12.38 -3.02
C GLU A 61 -12.35 11.47 -2.25
N ILE A 62 -11.86 10.63 -1.33
CA ILE A 62 -12.72 9.78 -0.49
C ILE A 62 -13.46 10.60 0.56
N HIS A 63 -12.83 11.66 1.09
CA HIS A 63 -13.42 12.56 2.07
C HIS A 63 -14.54 13.40 1.42
N GLU A 64 -14.23 14.10 0.32
CA GLU A 64 -15.08 15.09 -0.36
C GLU A 64 -16.11 14.50 -1.35
N GLY A 65 -16.25 13.17 -1.41
CA GLY A 65 -17.17 12.50 -2.35
C GLY A 65 -18.66 12.90 -2.18
N ILE A 66 -19.53 12.31 -3.02
CA ILE A 66 -20.96 12.65 -3.24
C ILE A 66 -21.81 12.83 -1.96
N ASN A 67 -21.33 12.38 -0.81
CA ASN A 67 -21.98 12.60 0.47
C ASN A 67 -20.91 12.85 1.55
N ASP A 68 -20.20 13.98 1.47
CA ASP A 68 -19.16 14.43 2.41
C ASP A 68 -19.63 14.20 3.85
N GLN A 69 -19.14 13.12 4.42
CA GLN A 69 -19.34 12.79 5.82
C GLN A 69 -18.06 13.28 6.45
N HIS A 70 -18.13 14.24 7.36
CA HIS A 70 -16.98 14.73 8.13
C HIS A 70 -16.35 13.59 8.95
N LEU A 71 -15.61 12.71 8.29
CA LEU A 71 -15.14 11.45 8.81
C LEU A 71 -13.81 11.65 9.53
N GLY A 72 -13.71 11.14 10.75
CA GLY A 72 -12.41 11.02 11.40
C GLY A 72 -11.45 10.11 10.62
N GLY A 73 -10.14 10.33 10.77
CA GLY A 73 -9.09 9.66 9.98
C GLY A 73 -9.15 8.13 9.98
N ARG A 74 -9.58 7.48 11.07
CA ARG A 74 -9.76 6.01 11.11
C ARG A 74 -10.84 5.51 10.16
N SER A 75 -11.94 6.24 10.05
CA SER A 75 -13.04 5.90 9.16
C SER A 75 -12.65 6.12 7.70
N LEU A 76 -11.87 7.19 7.44
CA LEU A 76 -11.32 7.48 6.12
C LEU A 76 -10.35 6.37 5.65
N ALA A 77 -9.43 5.94 6.52
CA ALA A 77 -8.52 4.84 6.23
C ALA A 77 -9.27 3.53 5.92
N ARG A 78 -10.34 3.24 6.68
CA ARG A 78 -11.18 2.06 6.42
C ARG A 78 -11.93 2.16 5.09
N LYS A 79 -12.42 3.35 4.70
CA LYS A 79 -13.01 3.57 3.37
C LYS A 79 -11.99 3.32 2.27
N ALA A 80 -10.77 3.83 2.41
CA ALA A 80 -9.71 3.61 1.42
C ALA A 80 -9.33 2.13 1.27
N LEU A 81 -9.22 1.38 2.38
CA LEU A 81 -9.02 -0.07 2.35
C LEU A 81 -10.15 -0.80 1.64
N ARG A 82 -11.41 -0.41 1.88
CA ARG A 82 -12.58 -0.96 1.20
C ARG A 82 -12.62 -0.61 -0.29
N ALA A 83 -12.08 0.54 -0.67
CA ALA A 83 -11.90 0.95 -2.06
C ALA A 83 -10.72 0.26 -2.75
N GLY A 84 -9.98 -0.61 -2.04
CA GLY A 84 -8.88 -1.38 -2.59
C GLY A 84 -7.51 -0.68 -2.53
N TYR A 85 -7.39 0.42 -1.80
CA TYR A 85 -6.12 1.15 -1.66
C TYR A 85 -5.42 0.81 -0.34
N TYR A 86 -4.10 0.71 -0.40
CA TYR A 86 -3.24 0.51 0.75
C TYR A 86 -1.99 1.39 0.64
N TRP A 87 -1.57 1.99 1.75
CA TRP A 87 -0.28 2.66 1.85
C TRP A 87 0.33 2.27 3.19
N PRO A 88 1.53 1.67 3.19
CA PRO A 88 2.26 1.40 4.42
C PRO A 88 2.94 2.69 4.90
N ALA A 89 2.14 3.65 5.38
CA ALA A 89 2.65 4.71 6.23
C ALA A 89 2.47 4.28 7.69
N MET A 90 3.41 3.45 8.16
CA MET A 90 4.04 3.43 9.48
C MET A 90 5.31 2.55 9.40
#